data_AF-A0A953UNC8-F1
#
_entry.id   AF-A0A953UNC8-F1
#
_cell.length_a   1.000
_cell.length_b   1.000
_cell.length_c   1.000
_cell.angle_alpha   90.00
_cell.angle_beta   90.00
_cell.angle_gamma   90.00
#
_symmetry.space_group_name_H-M   'P 1'
#
loop_
_entity.id
_entity.type
_entity.pdbx_description
1 polymer ?
#
loop_
_entity_poly.entity_id
_entity_poly.type
_entity_poly.pdbx_seq_one_letter_code
_entity_poly.pdbx_strand_id
1 'polypeptide(L)'
;MFTENMDGPEGEEHVHLGAKIMGLLFGQWWADFTLRHSRYWAKRNGVSVSKLCYADKLAFAMTPGWLYLPMARATGELAEYMEKSRDRQAGCVAFTESERIQLESGHPAQWLEGLQSYTRRWVEEHQGGGPDTWTVVANSNAAG
;
A
#
# COMPACT_ATOMS: atom_id res chain seq x y z
N MET A 1 11.96 14.34 -7.08
CA MET A 1 11.89 13.66 -8.39
C MET A 1 10.51 13.04 -8.44
N PHE A 2 9.60 13.67 -9.18
CA PHE A 2 8.21 13.22 -9.28
C PHE A 2 8.18 12.11 -10.35
N THR A 3 7.84 10.89 -9.95
CA THR A 3 7.71 9.74 -10.85
C THR A 3 6.36 9.84 -11.59
N GLU A 4 6.40 9.93 -12.91
CA GLU A 4 5.21 10.09 -13.77
C GLU A 4 4.33 8.82 -13.80
N ASN A 5 4.83 7.67 -13.33
CA ASN A 5 4.09 6.41 -13.29
C ASN A 5 4.35 5.61 -12.00
N MET A 6 3.55 5.87 -10.96
CA MET A 6 3.60 5.13 -9.68
C MET A 6 3.22 3.63 -9.80
N ASP A 7 2.61 3.22 -10.91
CA ASP A 7 2.26 1.80 -11.18
C ASP A 7 3.16 1.15 -12.24
N GLY A 8 4.17 1.87 -12.74
CA GLY A 8 5.18 1.33 -13.65
C GLY A 8 6.29 0.56 -12.91
N PRO A 9 7.26 -0.02 -13.64
CA PRO A 9 8.44 -0.65 -13.04
C PRO A 9 9.17 0.27 -12.04
N GLU A 10 9.16 1.58 -12.31
CA GLU A 10 9.76 2.63 -11.50
C GLU A 10 9.04 2.84 -10.16
N GLY A 11 7.71 2.67 -10.14
CA GLY A 11 6.90 2.68 -8.92
C GLY A 11 7.21 1.49 -8.01
N GLU A 12 7.72 0.38 -8.56
CA GLU A 12 8.20 -0.75 -7.77
C GLU A 12 9.62 -0.53 -7.22
N GLU A 13 10.42 0.34 -7.84
CA GLU A 13 11.80 0.62 -7.45
C GLU A 13 11.95 1.62 -6.30
N HIS A 14 10.87 2.29 -5.86
CA HIS A 14 10.92 3.31 -4.80
C HIS A 14 11.56 2.78 -3.49
N VAL A 15 11.42 1.48 -3.23
CA VAL A 15 11.98 0.82 -2.05
C VAL A 15 13.51 0.77 -2.06
N HIS A 16 14.15 0.74 -3.25
CA HIS A 16 15.59 0.56 -3.39
C HIS A 16 16.37 1.81 -3.00
N LEU A 17 15.88 3.00 -3.38
CA LEU A 17 16.53 4.25 -2.98
C LEU A 17 16.52 4.42 -1.46
N GLY A 18 15.36 4.20 -0.84
CA GLY A 18 15.23 4.25 0.62
C GLY A 18 16.14 3.23 1.31
N ALA A 19 16.15 1.98 0.83
CA ALA A 19 17.03 0.94 1.35
C ALA A 19 18.52 1.29 1.22
N LYS A 20 18.94 1.87 0.08
CA LYS A 20 20.33 2.28 -0.15
C LYS A 20 20.77 3.39 0.81
N ILE A 21 19.92 4.40 1.02
CA ILE A 21 20.19 5.49 1.97
C ILE A 21 20.30 4.92 3.39
N MET A 22 19.33 4.09 3.80
CA MET A 22 19.32 3.50 5.14
C MET A 22 20.51 2.54 5.36
N GLY A 23 20.92 1.81 4.33
CA GLY A 23 22.12 0.99 4.33
C GLY A 23 23.40 1.78 4.51
N LEU A 24 23.51 2.92 3.82
CA LEU A 24 24.68 3.80 3.92
C LEU A 24 24.79 4.44 5.32
N LEU A 25 23.67 4.88 5.89
CA LEU A 25 23.65 5.62 7.16
C LEU A 25 23.68 4.72 8.39
N PHE A 26 23.03 3.55 8.32
CA PHE A 26 22.73 2.73 9.51
C PHE A 26 23.06 1.24 9.33
N GLY A 27 23.50 0.81 8.14
CA GLY A 27 23.94 -0.56 7.86
C GLY A 27 22.88 -1.47 7.23
N GLN A 28 23.33 -2.67 6.82
CA GLN A 28 22.57 -3.58 5.96
C GLN A 28 21.21 -4.00 6.54
N TRP A 29 21.13 -4.19 7.86
CA TRP A 29 19.87 -4.57 8.51
C TRP A 29 18.78 -3.51 8.26
N TRP A 30 19.11 -2.23 8.29
CA TRP A 30 18.17 -1.14 8.03
C TRP A 30 17.81 -1.00 6.55
N ALA A 31 18.74 -1.35 5.65
CA ALA A 31 18.44 -1.48 4.23
C ALA A 31 17.35 -2.53 4.01
N ASP A 32 17.56 -3.74 4.54
CA ASP A 32 16.61 -4.86 4.38
C ASP A 32 15.28 -4.60 5.10
N PHE A 33 15.33 -3.93 6.26
CA PHE A 33 14.13 -3.53 7.01
C PHE A 33 13.30 -2.53 6.21
N THR A 34 13.94 -1.56 5.55
CA THR A 34 13.26 -0.55 4.73
C THR A 34 12.76 -1.16 3.43
N LEU A 35 13.55 -2.00 2.77
CA LEU A 35 13.19 -2.63 1.49
C LEU A 35 11.88 -3.45 1.61
N ARG A 36 11.73 -4.18 2.72
CA ARG A 36 10.58 -5.04 2.99
C ARG A 36 9.31 -4.28 3.48
N HIS A 37 9.28 -2.95 3.42
CA HIS A 37 8.08 -2.19 3.81
C HIS A 37 6.96 -2.24 2.74
N SER A 38 7.31 -2.52 1.48
CA SER A 38 6.33 -2.71 0.39
C SER A 38 5.79 -4.14 0.38
N ARG A 39 4.46 -4.28 0.45
CA ARG A 39 3.77 -5.60 0.38
C ARG A 39 4.04 -6.30 -0.95
N TYR A 40 3.94 -5.55 -2.03
CA TYR A 40 4.11 -6.06 -3.39
C TYR A 40 5.54 -6.56 -3.59
N TRP A 41 6.53 -5.74 -3.24
CA TRP A 41 7.94 -6.12 -3.38
C TRP A 41 8.28 -7.35 -2.54
N ALA A 42 7.82 -7.39 -1.29
CA ALA A 42 8.04 -8.53 -0.39
C ALA A 42 7.41 -9.82 -0.96
N LYS A 43 6.16 -9.75 -1.43
CA LYS A 43 5.45 -10.90 -2.01
C LYS A 43 6.10 -11.39 -3.30
N ARG A 44 6.52 -10.48 -4.19
CA ARG A 44 7.24 -10.80 -5.43
C ARG A 44 8.58 -11.50 -5.17
N ASN A 45 9.28 -11.13 -4.09
CA ASN A 45 10.58 -11.70 -3.72
C ASN A 45 10.45 -12.88 -2.74
N GLY A 46 9.24 -13.35 -2.43
CA GLY A 46 9.03 -14.49 -1.53
C GLY A 46 9.48 -14.25 -0.08
N VAL A 47 9.56 -12.99 0.35
CA VAL A 47 9.96 -12.61 1.72
C VAL A 47 8.78 -12.03 2.49
N SER A 48 8.85 -12.11 3.82
CA SER A 48 7.89 -11.43 4.68
C SER A 48 8.15 -9.92 4.72
N VAL A 49 7.07 -9.15 4.89
CA VAL A 49 7.18 -7.70 5.09
C VAL A 49 7.83 -7.38 6.44
N SER A 50 8.52 -6.24 6.52
CA SER A 50 9.09 -5.76 7.79
C SER A 50 8.02 -5.12 8.69
N LYS A 51 8.36 -4.90 9.96
CA LYS A 51 7.49 -4.16 10.88
C LYS A 51 7.18 -2.73 10.41
N LEU A 52 8.05 -2.14 9.58
CA LEU A 52 7.80 -0.83 8.97
C LEU A 52 6.57 -0.85 8.07
N CYS A 53 6.32 -1.94 7.35
CA CYS A 53 5.14 -2.12 6.50
C CYS A 53 3.84 -1.97 7.29
N TYR A 54 3.78 -2.56 8.48
CA TYR A 54 2.61 -2.51 9.36
C TYR A 54 2.44 -1.11 9.97
N ALA A 55 3.54 -0.53 10.46
CA ALA A 55 3.53 0.81 11.04
C ALA A 55 3.06 1.88 10.04
N ASP A 56 3.55 1.81 8.80
CA ASP A 56 3.16 2.68 7.68
C ASP A 56 1.65 2.60 7.39
N LYS A 57 1.11 1.39 7.24
CA LYS A 57 -0.32 1.17 6.98
C LYS A 57 -1.20 1.59 8.13
N LEU A 58 -0.77 1.33 9.36
CA LEU A 58 -1.50 1.73 10.54
C LEU A 58 -1.52 3.26 10.67
N ALA A 59 -0.40 3.93 10.39
CA ALA A 59 -0.34 5.39 10.38
C ALA A 59 -1.35 5.99 9.39
N PHE A 60 -1.43 5.43 8.18
CA PHE A 60 -2.47 5.80 7.21
C PHE A 60 -3.88 5.54 7.74
N ALA A 61 -4.15 4.35 8.28
CA ALA A 61 -5.47 3.95 8.80
C ALA A 61 -5.93 4.75 10.04
N MET A 62 -5.01 5.46 10.70
CA MET A 62 -5.28 6.34 11.83
C MET A 62 -5.27 7.83 11.45
N THR A 63 -4.83 8.18 10.24
CA THR A 63 -4.73 9.57 9.81
C THR A 63 -6.14 10.18 9.70
N PRO A 64 -6.43 11.30 10.38
CA PRO A 64 -7.75 11.91 10.30
C PRO A 64 -8.10 12.37 8.88
N GLY A 65 -9.35 12.17 8.47
CA GLY A 65 -9.80 12.57 7.13
C GLY A 65 -9.68 14.07 6.85
N TRP A 66 -9.80 14.93 7.87
CA TRP A 66 -9.58 16.37 7.74
C TRP A 66 -8.14 16.74 7.37
N LEU A 67 -7.17 15.84 7.65
CA LEU A 67 -5.77 16.02 7.27
C LEU A 67 -5.50 15.34 5.93
N TYR A 68 -5.91 14.09 5.77
CA TYR A 68 -5.61 13.29 4.58
C TYR A 68 -6.30 13.84 3.32
N LEU A 69 -7.61 14.12 3.38
CA LEU A 69 -8.37 14.51 2.18
C LEU A 69 -7.92 15.85 1.60
N PRO A 70 -7.63 16.91 2.39
CA PRO A 70 -7.09 18.13 1.82
C PRO A 70 -5.71 17.94 1.19
N MET A 71 -4.82 17.15 1.80
CA MET A 71 -3.49 16.88 1.22
C MET A 71 -3.61 16.12 -0.10
N ALA A 72 -4.38 15.02 -0.14
CA ALA A 72 -4.58 14.23 -1.35
C ALA A 72 -5.29 15.00 -2.48
N ARG A 73 -6.15 15.98 -2.12
CA ARG A 73 -6.74 16.90 -3.10
C ARG A 73 -5.72 17.90 -3.63
N ALA A 74 -4.90 18.47 -2.75
CA ALA A 74 -3.91 19.47 -3.12
C ALA A 74 -2.81 18.90 -4.03
N THR A 75 -2.47 17.61 -3.88
CA THR A 75 -1.53 16.90 -4.77
C THR A 75 -2.16 16.48 -6.09
N GLY A 76 -3.50 16.51 -6.21
CA GLY A 76 -4.24 16.02 -7.38
C GLY A 76 -4.42 14.49 -7.42
N GLU A 77 -3.91 13.76 -6.43
CA GLU A 77 -3.88 12.30 -6.42
C GLU A 77 -5.20 11.66 -5.97
N LEU A 78 -6.08 12.41 -5.28
CA LEU A 78 -7.31 11.84 -4.70
C LEU A 78 -8.18 11.14 -5.74
N ALA A 79 -8.40 11.76 -6.90
CA ALA A 79 -9.25 11.19 -7.95
C ALA A 79 -8.67 9.87 -8.48
N GLU A 80 -7.36 9.85 -8.71
CA GLU A 80 -6.62 8.68 -9.17
C GLU A 80 -6.67 7.53 -8.14
N TYR A 81 -6.50 7.84 -6.85
CA TYR A 81 -6.61 6.83 -5.78
C TYR A 81 -8.02 6.25 -5.69
N MET A 82 -9.05 7.08 -5.83
CA MET A 82 -10.44 6.63 -5.83
C MET A 82 -10.72 5.71 -7.03
N GLU A 83 -10.28 6.07 -8.23
CA GLU A 83 -10.41 5.25 -9.43
C GLU A 83 -9.69 3.90 -9.29
N LYS A 84 -8.39 3.91 -8.95
CA LYS A 84 -7.58 2.69 -8.79
C LYS A 84 -8.10 1.77 -7.70
N SER A 85 -8.69 2.33 -6.64
CA SER A 85 -9.28 1.52 -5.57
C SER A 85 -10.44 0.66 -6.09
N ARG A 86 -11.19 1.12 -7.09
CA ARG A 86 -12.29 0.35 -7.71
C ARG A 86 -11.74 -0.83 -8.52
N ASP A 87 -10.67 -0.62 -9.27
CA ASP A 87 -10.03 -1.69 -10.05
C ASP A 87 -9.45 -2.78 -9.14
N ARG A 88 -8.82 -2.38 -8.02
CA ARG A 88 -8.28 -3.34 -7.03
C ARG A 88 -9.37 -4.14 -6.30
N GLN A 89 -10.59 -3.62 -6.20
CA GLN A 89 -11.72 -4.32 -5.59
C GLN A 89 -12.29 -5.44 -6.46
N ALA A 90 -12.23 -5.30 -7.79
CA ALA A 90 -12.87 -6.19 -8.74
C ALA A 90 -12.43 -7.67 -8.63
N GLY A 91 -11.30 -7.95 -7.98
CA GLY A 91 -10.81 -9.31 -7.74
C GLY A 91 -10.40 -9.64 -6.30
N CYS A 92 -10.49 -8.68 -5.36
CA CYS A 92 -10.02 -8.90 -4.00
C CYS A 92 -11.16 -9.42 -3.10
N VAL A 93 -11.12 -10.70 -2.73
CA VAL A 93 -12.12 -11.34 -1.84
C VAL A 93 -12.07 -10.83 -0.40
N ALA A 94 -11.02 -10.08 -0.03
CA ALA A 94 -10.79 -9.65 1.35
C ALA A 94 -11.59 -8.40 1.78
N PHE A 95 -12.20 -7.67 0.85
CA PHE A 95 -13.10 -6.56 1.18
C PHE A 95 -14.44 -7.06 1.71
N THR A 96 -14.91 -6.46 2.81
CA THR A 96 -16.27 -6.68 3.28
C THR A 96 -17.27 -5.97 2.38
N GLU A 97 -18.56 -6.36 2.47
CA GLU A 97 -19.62 -5.71 1.71
C GLU A 97 -19.73 -4.20 2.01
N SER A 98 -19.62 -3.82 3.29
CA SER A 98 -19.65 -2.41 3.68
C SER A 98 -18.49 -1.60 3.09
N GLU A 99 -17.29 -2.17 3.05
CA GLU A 99 -16.11 -1.51 2.47
C GLU A 99 -16.25 -1.35 0.96
N ARG A 100 -16.81 -2.34 0.25
CA ARG A 100 -17.11 -2.23 -1.18
C ARG A 100 -18.05 -1.06 -1.46
N ILE A 101 -19.16 -1.01 -0.74
CA ILE A 101 -20.15 0.09 -0.86
C ILE A 101 -19.48 1.45 -0.59
N GLN A 102 -18.67 1.54 0.47
CA GLN A 102 -17.95 2.77 0.83
C GLN A 102 -16.98 3.21 -0.26
N LEU A 103 -16.20 2.30 -0.83
CA LEU A 103 -15.24 2.61 -1.87
C LEU A 103 -15.89 2.95 -3.22
N GLU A 104 -17.05 2.37 -3.53
CA GLU A 104 -17.83 2.64 -4.75
C GLU A 104 -18.73 3.88 -4.64
N SER A 105 -18.90 4.44 -3.43
CA SER A 105 -19.80 5.57 -3.15
C SER A 105 -19.55 6.84 -3.99
N GLY A 106 -18.33 7.01 -4.53
CA GLY A 106 -17.89 8.25 -5.16
C GLY A 106 -17.71 9.42 -4.18
N HIS A 107 -17.98 9.23 -2.88
CA HIS A 107 -17.85 10.27 -1.85
C HIS A 107 -16.50 10.13 -1.13
N PRO A 108 -15.58 11.12 -1.20
CA PRO A 108 -14.22 10.97 -0.69
C PRO A 108 -14.10 10.57 0.78
N ALA A 109 -15.01 11.04 1.64
CA ALA A 109 -14.99 10.67 3.05
C ALA A 109 -15.40 9.20 3.30
N GLN A 110 -16.38 8.71 2.54
CA GLN A 110 -16.83 7.32 2.65
C GLN A 110 -15.80 6.38 2.03
N TRP A 111 -15.23 6.78 0.89
CA TRP A 111 -14.11 6.08 0.28
C TRP A 111 -12.92 5.94 1.25
N LEU A 112 -12.52 7.03 1.91
CA LEU A 112 -11.42 6.99 2.86
C LEU A 112 -11.74 6.07 4.05
N GLU A 113 -12.97 6.13 4.57
CA GLU A 113 -13.42 5.28 5.67
C GLU A 113 -13.30 3.78 5.31
N GLY A 114 -13.79 3.40 4.13
CA GLY A 114 -13.69 2.02 3.64
C GLY A 114 -12.24 1.58 3.45
N LEU A 115 -11.40 2.45 2.87
CA LEU A 115 -9.98 2.13 2.65
C LEU A 115 -9.20 2.02 3.96
N GLN A 116 -9.48 2.87 4.94
CA GLN A 116 -8.87 2.81 6.27
C GLN A 116 -9.34 1.58 7.07
N SER A 117 -10.62 1.22 6.96
CA SER A 117 -11.17 -0.01 7.53
C SER A 117 -10.42 -1.24 6.99
N TYR A 118 -10.37 -1.38 5.65
CA TYR A 118 -9.66 -2.48 5.00
C TYR A 118 -8.19 -2.55 5.42
N THR A 119 -7.51 -1.39 5.41
CA THR A 119 -6.08 -1.33 5.73
C THR A 119 -5.81 -1.72 7.18
N ARG A 120 -6.67 -1.28 8.11
CA ARG A 120 -6.57 -1.67 9.52
C ARG A 120 -6.72 -3.17 9.70
N ARG A 121 -7.75 -3.78 9.10
CA ARG A 121 -7.96 -5.24 9.18
C ARG A 121 -6.79 -6.00 8.56
N TRP A 122 -6.23 -5.52 7.46
CA TRP A 122 -5.04 -6.13 6.88
C TRP A 122 -3.86 -6.12 7.86
N VAL A 123 -3.62 -5.02 8.58
CA VAL A 123 -2.58 -4.95 9.61
C VAL A 123 -2.89 -5.94 10.74
N GLU A 124 -4.12 -5.96 11.24
CA GLU A 124 -4.53 -6.84 12.35
C GLU A 124 -4.32 -8.32 12.02
N GLU A 125 -4.68 -8.75 10.82
CA GLU A 125 -4.54 -10.12 10.33
C GLU A 125 -3.06 -10.55 10.17
N HIS A 126 -2.20 -9.66 9.65
CA HIS A 126 -0.87 -10.05 9.20
C HIS A 126 0.27 -9.66 10.15
N GLN A 127 0.07 -8.69 11.06
CA GLN A 127 1.13 -8.22 11.98
C GLN A 127 1.69 -9.32 12.89
N GLY A 128 0.90 -10.40 13.13
CA GLY A 128 1.32 -11.59 13.86
C GLY A 128 2.31 -12.49 13.13
N GLY A 129 2.66 -12.18 11.87
CA GLY A 129 3.56 -12.99 11.04
C GLY A 129 2.85 -14.00 10.13
N GLY A 130 1.52 -13.90 10.00
CA GLY A 130 0.74 -14.70 9.05
C GLY A 130 1.08 -14.37 7.59
N PRO A 131 0.84 -15.30 6.64
CA PRO A 131 1.11 -15.08 5.22
C PRO A 131 0.17 -14.02 4.63
N ASP A 132 0.71 -13.09 3.83
CA ASP A 132 -0.10 -12.08 3.12
C ASP A 132 -0.88 -12.72 1.96
N THR A 133 -2.11 -13.12 2.27
CA THR A 133 -3.05 -13.72 1.31
C THR A 133 -3.88 -12.67 0.57
N TRP A 134 -3.87 -11.41 1.03
CA TRP A 134 -4.74 -10.35 0.52
C TRP A 134 -4.10 -9.55 -0.61
N THR A 135 -2.78 -9.34 -0.55
CA THR A 135 -2.06 -8.64 -1.62
C THR A 135 -1.98 -9.53 -2.85
N VAL A 136 -2.56 -9.12 -3.97
CA VAL A 136 -2.40 -9.83 -5.25
C VAL A 136 -1.24 -9.18 -6.01
N VAL A 137 -0.28 -10.00 -6.42
CA VAL A 137 0.75 -9.60 -7.38
C VAL A 137 0.26 -10.09 -8.74
N ALA A 138 0.10 -9.21 -9.72
CA ALA A 138 -0.15 -9.66 -11.08
C ALA A 138 1.05 -10.53 -11.50
N ASN A 139 0.80 -11.75 -12.00
CA ASN A 139 1.85 -12.52 -12.62
C ASN A 139 2.35 -11.72 -13.81
N SER A 140 3.48 -11.03 -13.66
CA SER A 140 4.28 -10.61 -14.80
C SER A 140 4.71 -11.91 -15.48
N ASN A 141 3.96 -12.31 -16.52
CA ASN A 141 4.32 -13.42 -17.37
C ASN A 141 5.80 -13.26 -17.71
N ALA A 142 6.55 -14.32 -17.42
CA ALA A 142 7.92 -14.48 -17.86
C ALA A 142 7.97 -14.22 -19.37
N ALA A 143 8.46 -13.05 -19.76
CA ALA A 143 9.10 -12.89 -21.05
C ALA A 143 10.44 -13.63 -20.93
N GLY A 144 10.42 -14.90 -21.33
CA GLY A 144 11.62 -15.66 -21.67
C GLY A 144 12.21 -15.19 -22.99
#